data_AF-A0A2V8H2P6-F1
#
_entry.id   AF-A0A2V8H2P6-F1
#
_cell.length_a   1.000
_cell.length_b   1.000
_cell.length_c   1.000
_cell.angle_alpha   90.00
_cell.angle_beta   90.00
_cell.angle_gamma   90.00
#
_symmetry.space_group_name_H-M   'P 1'
#
loop_
_entity.id
_entity.type
_entity.pdbx_description
1 polymer ?
#
loop_
_entity_poly.entity_id
_entity_poly.type
_entity_poly.pdbx_seq_one_letter_code
_entity_poly.pdbx_strand_id
1 'polypeptide(L)' 'WAFEDPTAKVVKYDREGHLLYAWGSLGDYPGAFLNMHGASVDPDGNLYVCEVGNGRVQKFTPRRGARPELMVGKPPVPRS' A
#
# COMPACT_ATOMS: atom_id res chain seq x y z
N TRP A 1 0.62 7.59 2.60
CA TRP A 1 0.09 6.22 2.73
C TRP A 1 0.62 5.64 4.03
N ALA A 2 -0.21 4.90 4.74
CA ALA A 2 0.20 4.14 5.92
C ALA A 2 -0.32 2.70 5.79
N PHE A 3 0.34 1.80 6.52
CA PHE A 3 -0.01 0.40 6.62
C PHE A 3 -0.47 0.16 8.05
N GLU A 4 -1.73 -0.23 8.20
CA GLU A 4 -2.37 -0.44 9.49
C GLU A 4 -2.48 -1.94 9.75
N ASP A 5 -1.66 -2.43 10.68
CA ASP A 5 -1.57 -3.86 10.97
C ASP A 5 -2.84 -4.44 11.62
N PRO A 6 -3.47 -3.81 12.65
CA PRO A 6 -4.64 -4.40 13.31
C PRO A 6 -5.83 -4.65 12.39
N THR A 7 -6.00 -3.80 11.37
CA THR A 7 -7.12 -3.90 10.42
C THR A 7 -6.69 -4.40 9.04
N ALA A 8 -5.39 -4.67 8.86
CA ALA A 8 -4.78 -5.08 7.61
C ALA A 8 -5.16 -4.15 6.44
N LYS A 9 -5.11 -2.84 6.69
CA LYS A 9 -5.47 -1.81 5.71
C LYS A 9 -4.25 -1.07 5.18
N VAL A 10 -4.28 -0.78 3.89
CA VAL A 10 -3.43 0.21 3.25
C VAL A 10 -4.25 1.48 3.10
N VAL A 11 -3.84 2.54 3.79
CA VAL A 11 -4.64 3.77 3.95
C VAL A 11 -3.92 4.99 3.37
N LYS A 12 -4.69 5.87 2.73
CA LYS A 12 -4.23 7.17 2.22
C LYS A 12 -4.89 8.28 3.01
N TYR A 13 -4.07 9.17 3.55
CA TYR A 13 -4.50 10.42 4.16
C TYR A 13 -4.10 11.62 3.27
N ASP A 14 -4.79 12.75 3.42
CA ASP A 14 -4.26 14.05 3.02
C ASP A 14 -3.19 14.53 4.02
N ARG A 15 -2.72 15.78 3.88
CA ARG A 15 -1.66 16.33 4.74
C ARG A 15 -2.19 16.78 6.09
N GLU A 16 -3.50 16.97 6.17
CA GLU A 16 -4.26 17.39 7.33
C GLU A 16 -4.72 16.18 8.18
N GLY A 17 -4.53 14.96 7.67
CA GLY A 17 -4.84 13.71 8.35
C GLY A 17 -6.23 13.16 8.05
N HIS A 18 -6.96 13.72 7.08
CA HIS A 18 -8.25 13.17 6.67
C HIS A 18 -8.06 11.94 5.78
N LEU A 19 -8.85 10.90 6.05
CA LEU A 19 -8.83 9.67 5.27
C LEU A 19 -9.40 9.92 3.87
N LEU A 20 -8.62 9.60 2.85
CA LEU A 20 -9.01 9.73 1.43
C LEU A 20 -9.40 8.39 0.82
N TYR A 21 -8.69 7.32 1.19
CA TYR A 21 -8.86 6.01 0.58
C TYR A 21 -8.30 4.90 1.49
N ALA A 22 -8.92 3.73 1.46
CA ALA A 22 -8.45 2.56 2.17
C ALA A 22 -8.78 1.28 1.38
N TRP A 23 -7.91 0.29 1.44
CA TRP A 23 -8.13 -1.03 0.86
C TRP A 23 -7.36 -2.11 1.62
N GLY A 24 -7.62 -3.37 1.30
CA GLY A 24 -7.08 -4.54 2.00
C GLY A 24 -8.05 -5.11 3.03
N SER A 25 -7.72 -6.28 3.57
CA SER A 25 -8.45 -7.00 4.62
C SER A 25 -7.53 -8.01 5.28
N LEU A 26 -7.86 -8.47 6.48
CA LEU A 26 -7.13 -9.55 7.14
C LEU A 26 -7.34 -10.85 6.36
N GLY A 27 -6.26 -11.60 6.09
CA GLY A 27 -6.34 -12.91 5.45
C GLY A 27 -5.07 -13.31 4.70
N ASP A 28 -5.15 -14.47 4.05
CA ASP A 28 -4.06 -15.14 3.34
C ASP A 28 -4.29 -15.27 1.83
N TYR A 29 -5.38 -14.70 1.31
CA TYR A 29 -5.69 -14.66 -0.12
C TYR A 29 -5.11 -13.42 -0.81
N PRO A 30 -5.03 -13.37 -2.16
CA PRO A 30 -4.52 -12.21 -2.89
C PRO A 30 -5.26 -10.92 -2.54
N GLY A 31 -4.53 -9.89 -2.14
CA GLY A 31 -5.08 -8.58 -1.73
C GLY A 31 -5.54 -8.48 -0.27
N ALA A 32 -5.50 -9.58 0.48
CA ALA A 32 -5.54 -9.56 1.94
C ALA A 32 -4.13 -9.63 2.54
N PHE A 33 -4.00 -9.24 3.80
CA PHE A 33 -2.72 -9.10 4.47
C PHE A 33 -2.71 -9.67 5.89
N LEU A 34 -1.52 -10.07 6.33
CA LEU A 34 -1.23 -10.37 7.74
C LEU A 34 0.17 -9.86 8.11
N ASN A 35 0.23 -8.90 9.05
CA ASN A 35 1.45 -8.23 9.53
C ASN A 35 2.33 -7.68 8.39
N MET A 36 1.90 -6.56 7.79
CA MET A 36 2.65 -5.92 6.71
C MET A 36 3.85 -5.17 7.31
N HIS A 37 5.05 -5.42 6.80
CA HIS A 37 6.28 -4.86 7.41
C HIS A 37 7.06 -3.94 6.47
N GLY A 38 6.76 -3.97 5.18
CA GLY A 38 7.46 -3.13 4.21
C GLY A 38 6.73 -3.02 2.89
N ALA A 39 6.97 -1.92 2.19
CA ALA A 39 6.47 -1.71 0.85
C ALA A 39 7.45 -0.92 -0.02
N SER A 40 7.42 -1.18 -1.33
CA SER A 40 8.18 -0.44 -2.33
C SER A 40 7.39 -0.31 -3.63
N VAL A 41 7.75 0.68 -4.45
CA VAL A 41 7.11 0.97 -5.73
C VAL A 41 8.18 1.06 -6.82
N ASP A 42 8.00 0.30 -7.90
CA ASP A 42 8.92 0.34 -9.05
C ASP A 42 8.59 1.50 -10.02
N PRO A 43 9.43 1.78 -11.04
CA PRO A 43 9.18 2.86 -12.00
C PRO A 43 7.89 2.72 -12.82
N ASP A 44 7.35 1.49 -12.94
CA ASP A 44 6.09 1.22 -13.64
C ASP A 44 4.86 1.39 -12.72
N GLY A 45 5.09 1.78 -11.46
CA GLY A 45 4.04 1.99 -10.47
C GLY A 45 3.53 0.69 -9.82
N ASN A 46 4.22 -0.44 -9.99
CA ASN A 46 3.85 -1.65 -9.29
C ASN A 46 4.21 -1.54 -7.81
N LEU A 47 3.25 -1.87 -6.95
CA LEU A 47 3.42 -1.90 -5.51
C LEU A 47 3.82 -3.31 -5.07
N TYR A 48 4.85 -3.39 -4.24
CA TYR A 48 5.29 -4.61 -3.58
C TYR A 48 5.04 -4.45 -2.08
N VAL A 49 4.42 -5.44 -1.45
CA VAL A 49 4.16 -5.46 0.00
C VAL A 49 4.73 -6.75 0.59
N CYS A 50 5.54 -6.63 1.64
CA CYS A 50 6.12 -7.75 2.37
C CYS A 50 5.32 -8.03 3.65
N GLU A 51 4.91 -9.29 3.83
CA GLU A 51 4.12 -9.76 4.97
C GLU A 51 4.96 -10.71 5.81
N VAL A 52 5.12 -10.38 7.09
CA VAL A 52 5.77 -11.28 8.05
C VAL A 52 4.81 -12.40 8.44
N GLY A 53 3.52 -12.09 8.60
CA GLY A 53 2.54 -13.05 9.11
C GLY A 53 2.23 -14.17 8.13
N ASN A 54 2.07 -13.84 6.85
CA ASN A 54 1.87 -14.83 5.79
C ASN A 54 3.18 -15.34 5.17
N GLY A 55 4.34 -14.80 5.56
CA GLY A 55 5.64 -15.20 5.01
C GLY A 55 5.76 -15.01 3.50
N ARG A 56 5.15 -13.95 2.94
CA ARG A 56 5.06 -13.75 1.49
C ARG A 56 5.31 -12.31 1.06
N VAL A 57 5.52 -12.14 -0.24
CA VAL A 57 5.51 -10.84 -0.91
C VAL A 57 4.38 -10.84 -1.94
N GLN A 58 3.58 -9.78 -1.96
CA GLN A 58 2.55 -9.56 -2.98
C GLN A 58 2.95 -8.41 -3.90
N LYS A 59 2.74 -8.58 -5.21
CA LYS A 59 2.89 -7.55 -6.23
C LYS A 59 1.52 -7.13 -6.76
N PHE A 60 1.26 -5.82 -6.75
CA PHE A 60 0.05 -5.21 -7.30
C PHE A 60 0.40 -4.33 -8.49
N THR A 61 -0.24 -4.58 -9.61
CA THR A 61 -0.08 -3.77 -10.83
C THR A 61 -1.20 -2.74 -10.93
N PRO A 62 -0.92 -1.52 -11.39
CA PRO A 62 -1.96 -0.53 -11.64
C PRO A 62 -2.99 -1.05 -12.65
N ARG A 63 -4.27 -0.85 -12.35
CA ARG A 63 -5.33 -1.11 -13.33
C ARG A 63 -5.18 -0.13 -14.50
N ARG A 64 -5.61 -0.55 -15.69
CA ARG A 64 -5.71 0.37 -16.84
C ARG A 64 -6.59 1.57 -16.47
N GLY A 65 -6.07 2.79 -16.64
CA GLY A 65 -6.78 4.02 -16.28
C GLY A 65 -6.85 4.28 -14.77
N ALA A 66 -5.98 3.66 -13.97
CA ALA A 66 -5.84 4.00 -12.56
C ALA A 66 -5.59 5.50 -12.38
N ARG A 67 -6.29 6.08 -11.41
CA ARG A 67 -6.12 7.46 -10.98
C ARG A 67 -4.73 7.63 -10.34
N PRO A 68 -3.81 8.41 -10.92
CA PRO A 68 -2.46 8.56 -10.39
C PRO A 68 -2.44 9.03 -8.94
N GLU A 69 -3.41 9.87 -8.55
CA GLU A 69 -3.56 10.36 -7.19
C GLU A 69 -3.90 9.26 -6.19
N LEU A 70 -4.47 8.14 -6.60
CA LEU A 70 -4.79 7.00 -5.74
C LEU A 70 -3.75 5.88 -5.82
N MET A 71 -2.63 6.09 -6.52
CA MET A 71 -1.53 5.13 -6.51
C MET A 71 -0.70 5.29 -5.24
N VAL A 72 -0.17 4.18 -4.73
CA VAL A 72 0.89 4.21 -3.74
C VAL A 72 2.14 4.70 -4.45
N GLY A 73 2.57 5.92 -4.14
CA GLY A 73 3.75 6.55 -4.72
C GLY A 73 4.97 6.41 -3.82
N LYS A 74 6.17 6.60 -4.39
CA LYS A 74 7.38 6.81 -3.58
C LYS A 74 7.18 8.03 -2.68
N PRO A 75 7.64 8.01 -1.42
CA PRO A 75 7.66 9.20 -0.59
C PRO A 75 8.33 10.34 -1.35
N PRO A 76 7.81 11.59 -1.26
CA PRO A 76 8.53 12.74 -1.78
C PRO A 76 9.92 12.74 -1.18
N VAL A 77 10.96 12.89 -2.01
CA VAL A 77 12.32 13.10 -1.49
C VAL A 77 12.26 14.42 -0.70
N PRO A 78 12.65 14.43 0.59
CA PRO A 78 12.72 15.67 1.35
C PRO A 78 13.59 16.66 0.58
N ARG A 79 13.08 17.87 0.34
CA ARG A 79 13.95 18.95 -0.15
C ARG A 79 14.81 19.38 1.02
N SER A 80 16.13 19.22 0.86
CA SER A 80 17.14 19.82 1.75
C SER A 80 17.14 21.34 1.61
#